data_AF-A0A6S7I074-F1
#
_entry.id   AF-A0A6S7I074-F1
#
_cell.length_a   1.000
_cell.length_b   1.000
_cell.length_c   1.000
_cell.angle_alpha   90.00
_cell.angle_beta   90.00
_cell.angle_gamma   90.00
#
_symmetry.space_group_name_H-M   'P 1'
#
loop_
_entity.id
_entity.type
_entity.pdbx_description
1 polymer ?
#
loop_
_entity_poly.entity_id
_entity_poly.type
_entity_poly.pdbx_seq_one_letter_code
_entity_poly.pdbx_strand_id
1 'polypeptide(L)'
;MALETMHKDSCMCSKSELDLFSIPPTQVVMEKGFWEAVDPITSISSSDTIEFLCAANSGVYTDLASSYLYVKAKITTAAGGNVGADIQVGPPNLWMHALFSQVEVFLNNKLVTPIKHSIPLASVYRNDPEL
;
A
#
# COMPACT_ATOMS: atom_id res chain seq x y z
N MET A 1 -30.08 26.84 -16.18
CA MET A 1 -29.44 26.88 -14.85
C MET A 1 -30.04 25.73 -14.05
N ALA A 2 -29.38 24.57 -14.04
CA ALA A 2 -29.91 23.36 -13.43
C ALA A 2 -29.18 23.12 -12.11
N LEU A 3 -29.83 23.44 -10.99
CA LEU A 3 -29.47 22.93 -9.67
C LEU A 3 -30.36 21.70 -9.44
N GLU A 4 -30.00 20.57 -10.04
CA GLU A 4 -30.67 19.30 -9.79
C GLU A 4 -29.79 18.42 -8.90
N THR A 5 -30.43 17.79 -7.91
CA THR A 5 -29.95 16.74 -6.99
C THR A 5 -29.39 17.13 -5.60
N MET A 6 -29.95 18.13 -4.92
CA MET A 6 -29.80 18.22 -3.44
C MET A 6 -30.89 17.39 -2.74
N HIS A 7 -30.46 16.49 -1.85
CA HIS A 7 -31.37 15.73 -0.99
C HIS A 7 -32.09 16.70 -0.03
N LYS A 8 -33.39 16.53 0.17
CA LYS A 8 -34.25 17.49 0.90
C LYS A 8 -33.78 17.77 2.33
N ASP A 9 -33.13 16.78 2.94
CA ASP A 9 -32.61 16.83 4.29
C ASP A 9 -31.11 17.20 4.35
N SER A 10 -30.45 17.48 3.22
CA SER A 10 -29.05 17.88 3.23
C SER A 10 -28.92 19.31 3.73
N CYS A 11 -28.17 19.52 4.81
CA CYS A 11 -27.79 20.85 5.25
C CYS A 11 -26.81 21.50 4.27
N MET A 12 -26.81 22.84 4.20
CA MET A 12 -25.73 23.58 3.54
C MET A 12 -24.43 23.27 4.27
N CYS A 13 -23.44 22.71 3.56
CA CYS A 13 -22.09 22.56 4.08
C CYS A 13 -21.11 23.42 3.26
N SER A 14 -20.19 24.08 3.95
CA SER A 14 -18.96 24.59 3.35
C SER A 14 -17.87 23.52 3.49
N LYS A 15 -16.91 23.50 2.57
CA LYS A 15 -15.73 22.65 2.73
C LYS A 15 -15.01 23.00 4.04
N SER A 16 -14.68 21.98 4.83
CA SER A 16 -13.99 22.15 6.12
C SER A 16 -12.66 22.87 5.95
N GLU A 17 -12.00 22.74 4.81
CA GLU A 17 -10.73 23.42 4.51
C GLU A 17 -10.88 24.95 4.33
N LEU A 18 -12.11 25.44 4.09
CA LEU A 18 -12.40 26.87 3.95
C LEU A 18 -12.86 27.52 5.27
N ASP A 19 -13.07 26.72 6.31
CA ASP A 19 -13.51 27.20 7.62
C ASP A 19 -12.29 27.47 8.50
N LEU A 20 -11.67 28.63 8.28
CA LEU A 20 -10.39 29.03 8.88
C LEU A 20 -10.49 29.50 10.32
N PHE A 21 -11.72 29.75 10.81
CA PHE A 21 -11.94 30.42 12.09
C PHE A 21 -12.73 29.58 13.10
N SER A 22 -13.31 28.46 12.67
CA SER A 22 -13.91 27.52 13.60
C SER A 22 -12.84 26.66 14.26
N ILE A 23 -13.13 26.26 15.50
CA ILE A 23 -12.30 25.27 16.18
C ILE A 23 -12.71 23.92 15.59
N PRO A 24 -11.79 23.19 14.93
CA PRO A 24 -12.14 21.91 14.32
C PRO A 24 -12.55 20.91 15.41
N PRO A 25 -13.55 20.06 15.16
CA PRO A 25 -13.92 19.02 16.11
C PRO A 25 -12.74 18.06 16.34
N THR A 26 -12.51 17.68 17.59
CA THR A 26 -11.47 16.71 17.93
C THR A 26 -11.99 15.30 17.71
N GLN A 27 -11.30 14.49 16.90
CA GLN A 27 -11.62 13.09 16.71
C GLN A 27 -11.28 12.29 17.98
N VAL A 28 -12.31 11.84 18.70
CA VAL A 28 -12.18 11.06 19.95
C VAL A 28 -12.31 9.54 19.75
N VAL A 29 -12.67 9.10 18.55
CA VAL A 29 -12.99 7.68 18.26
C VAL A 29 -11.76 6.81 18.07
N MET A 30 -10.66 7.36 17.52
CA MET A 30 -9.40 6.63 17.36
C MET A 30 -8.49 6.90 18.55
N GLU A 31 -8.41 5.95 19.48
CA GLU A 31 -7.64 6.11 20.72
C GLU A 31 -6.14 5.81 20.54
N LYS A 32 -5.79 4.90 19.61
CA LYS A 32 -4.41 4.44 19.42
C LYS A 32 -4.20 3.80 18.04
N GLY A 33 -3.01 3.99 17.47
CA GLY A 33 -2.51 3.22 16.32
C GLY A 33 -1.46 2.19 16.74
N PHE A 34 -1.39 1.07 16.03
CA PHE A 34 -0.34 0.05 16.19
C PHE A 34 0.00 -0.58 14.85
N TRP A 35 1.19 -1.18 14.78
CA TRP A 35 1.64 -1.96 13.63
C TRP A 35 1.31 -3.42 13.85
N GLU A 36 0.72 -4.05 12.84
CA GLU A 36 0.43 -5.48 12.82
C GLU A 36 1.21 -6.13 11.67
N ALA A 37 1.93 -7.21 11.97
CA ALA A 37 2.61 -8.00 10.96
C ALA A 37 1.65 -9.09 10.46
N VAL A 38 1.46 -9.14 9.15
CA VAL A 38 0.63 -10.15 8.48
C VAL A 38 1.54 -11.05 7.66
N ASP A 39 1.56 -12.34 8.01
CA ASP A 39 2.31 -13.34 7.26
C ASP A 39 1.55 -13.77 5.99
N PRO A 40 2.27 -14.20 4.94
CA PRO A 40 1.63 -14.68 3.72
C PRO A 40 0.87 -15.98 3.97
N ILE A 41 -0.26 -16.16 3.28
CA ILE A 41 -1.03 -17.42 3.35
C ILE A 41 -0.48 -18.48 2.38
N THR A 42 0.25 -18.06 1.34
CA THR A 42 0.90 -18.95 0.40
C THR A 42 2.35 -19.25 0.79
N SER A 43 2.81 -20.47 0.51
CA SER A 43 4.23 -20.81 0.66
C SER A 43 5.06 -20.14 -0.44
N ILE A 44 6.10 -19.42 -0.04
CA ILE A 44 7.02 -18.69 -0.94
C ILE A 44 7.83 -19.64 -1.84
N SER A 45 8.05 -20.89 -1.42
CA SER A 45 8.94 -21.83 -2.12
C SER A 45 8.33 -22.51 -3.36
N SER A 46 7.01 -22.43 -3.54
CA SER A 46 6.28 -23.24 -4.52
C SER A 46 5.18 -22.48 -5.25
N SER A 47 5.05 -21.18 -5.01
CA SER A 47 3.98 -20.35 -5.58
C SER A 47 4.59 -19.19 -6.35
N ASP A 48 4.10 -18.98 -7.58
CA ASP A 48 4.44 -17.81 -8.37
C ASP A 48 3.80 -16.53 -7.78
N THR A 49 2.79 -16.68 -6.92
CA THR A 49 2.04 -15.59 -6.29
C THR A 49 2.15 -15.64 -4.77
N ILE A 50 2.45 -14.50 -4.16
CA ILE A 50 2.43 -14.31 -2.70
C ILE A 50 1.12 -13.62 -2.33
N GLU A 51 0.31 -14.27 -1.51
CA GLU A 51 -0.99 -13.76 -1.09
C GLU A 51 -0.98 -13.43 0.41
N PHE A 52 -1.57 -12.29 0.77
CA PHE A 52 -1.74 -11.82 2.14
C PHE A 52 -3.23 -11.60 2.41
N LEU A 53 -3.70 -12.09 3.55
CA LEU A 53 -5.07 -11.86 4.00
C LEU A 53 -5.07 -10.95 5.24
N CYS A 54 -5.33 -9.66 5.03
CA CYS A 54 -5.56 -8.71 6.12
C CYS A 54 -7.03 -8.78 6.55
N ALA A 55 -7.33 -9.59 7.57
CA ALA A 55 -8.70 -9.74 8.06
C ALA A 55 -9.20 -8.46 8.74
N ALA A 56 -10.47 -8.13 8.52
CA ALA A 56 -11.11 -7.02 9.22
C ALA A 56 -11.26 -7.37 10.71
N ASN A 57 -10.84 -6.45 11.58
CA ASN A 57 -11.03 -6.57 13.02
C ASN A 57 -12.06 -5.51 13.48
N SER A 58 -13.02 -5.91 14.33
CA SER A 58 -14.06 -5.00 14.80
C SER A 58 -13.44 -3.88 15.63
N GLY A 59 -13.70 -2.62 15.24
CA GLY A 59 -13.20 -1.45 15.96
C GLY A 59 -11.75 -1.06 15.63
N VAL A 60 -11.10 -1.75 14.68
CA VAL A 60 -9.77 -1.37 14.18
C VAL A 60 -9.89 -1.04 12.70
N TYR A 61 -9.32 0.10 12.31
CA TYR A 61 -9.23 0.53 10.92
C TYR A 61 -7.81 0.32 10.41
N THR A 62 -7.67 -0.26 9.22
CA THR A 62 -6.38 -0.42 8.55
C THR A 62 -6.04 0.87 7.80
N ASP A 63 -4.91 1.48 8.16
CA ASP A 63 -4.33 2.56 7.38
C ASP A 63 -3.51 1.99 6.20
N LEU A 64 -4.12 1.98 5.01
CA LEU A 64 -3.46 1.52 3.79
C LEU A 64 -2.33 2.45 3.32
N ALA A 65 -2.38 3.74 3.66
CA ALA A 65 -1.31 4.68 3.28
C ALA A 65 -0.03 4.39 4.06
N SER A 66 -0.18 3.95 5.30
CA SER A 66 0.89 3.50 6.18
C SER A 66 1.00 1.98 6.18
N SER A 67 0.94 1.32 5.02
CA SER A 67 1.15 -0.13 4.89
C SER A 67 2.34 -0.41 3.98
N TYR A 68 3.21 -1.34 4.36
CA TYR A 68 4.39 -1.71 3.57
C TYR A 68 4.65 -3.21 3.60
N LEU A 69 5.23 -3.72 2.52
CA LEU A 69 5.67 -5.10 2.43
C LEU A 69 7.06 -5.24 3.06
N TYR A 70 7.21 -6.14 4.02
CA TYR A 70 8.49 -6.45 4.64
C TYR A 70 9.11 -7.70 4.00
N VAL A 71 10.30 -7.57 3.42
CA VAL A 71 11.03 -8.68 2.78
C VAL A 71 12.34 -8.92 3.50
N LYS A 72 12.57 -10.19 3.86
CA LYS A 72 13.83 -10.68 4.41
C LYS A 72 14.44 -11.68 3.43
N ALA A 73 15.59 -11.36 2.87
CA ALA A 73 16.29 -12.24 1.93
C ALA A 73 17.78 -12.39 2.27
N LYS A 74 18.38 -13.44 1.72
CA LYS A 74 19.81 -13.71 1.78
C LYS A 74 20.33 -13.95 0.36
N ILE A 75 21.40 -13.26 -0.02
CA ILE A 75 22.11 -13.53 -1.27
C ILE A 75 23.05 -14.71 -1.02
N THR A 76 22.95 -15.74 -1.85
CA THR A 76 23.78 -16.95 -1.78
C THR A 76 24.42 -17.25 -3.12
N THR A 77 25.46 -18.09 -3.11
CA THR A 77 25.96 -18.70 -4.35
C THR A 77 24.93 -19.67 -4.93
N ALA A 78 25.12 -20.12 -6.17
CA ALA A 78 24.23 -21.12 -6.79
C ALA A 78 24.12 -22.44 -5.99
N ALA A 79 25.13 -22.75 -5.18
CA ALA A 79 25.14 -23.91 -4.28
C ALA A 79 24.49 -23.62 -2.89
N GLY A 80 23.88 -22.46 -2.68
CA GLY A 80 23.26 -22.06 -1.41
C GLY A 80 24.23 -21.57 -0.32
N GLY A 81 25.53 -21.51 -0.63
CA GLY A 81 26.57 -21.06 0.29
C GLY A 81 26.63 -19.55 0.46
N ASN A 82 27.40 -19.09 1.44
CA ASN A 82 27.70 -17.68 1.62
C ASN A 82 28.48 -17.14 0.41
N VAL A 83 28.24 -15.88 0.05
CA VAL A 83 29.04 -15.19 -0.96
C VAL A 83 30.42 -14.89 -0.37
N GLY A 84 31.48 -15.03 -1.18
CA GLY A 84 32.85 -14.74 -0.75
C GLY A 84 33.04 -13.27 -0.39
N ALA A 85 33.91 -12.99 0.58
CA ALA A 85 34.10 -11.64 1.14
C ALA A 85 34.54 -10.60 0.09
N ASP A 86 35.23 -11.04 -0.95
CA ASP A 86 35.78 -10.16 -2.00
C ASP A 86 34.78 -9.88 -3.14
N ILE A 87 33.58 -10.47 -3.09
CA ILE A 87 32.57 -10.32 -4.14
C ILE A 87 31.57 -9.25 -3.69
N GLN A 88 31.57 -8.11 -4.38
CA GLN A 88 30.58 -7.07 -4.19
C GLN A 88 29.26 -7.44 -4.87
N VAL A 89 28.26 -7.79 -4.07
CA VAL A 89 26.88 -8.05 -4.51
C VAL A 89 25.90 -7.29 -3.64
N GLY A 90 24.79 -6.88 -4.24
CA GLY A 90 23.71 -6.21 -3.55
C GLY A 90 22.45 -6.19 -4.41
N PRO A 91 21.29 -5.89 -3.80
CA PRO A 91 20.07 -5.66 -4.55
C PRO A 91 20.21 -4.44 -5.48
N PRO A 92 19.54 -4.42 -6.65
CA PRO A 92 19.49 -3.24 -7.50
C PRO A 92 18.78 -2.07 -6.80
N ASN A 93 18.93 -0.84 -7.31
CA ASN A 93 18.10 0.26 -6.87
C ASN A 93 16.62 -0.08 -7.08
N LEU A 94 15.76 0.30 -6.13
CA LEU A 94 14.33 -0.05 -6.13
C LEU A 94 14.04 -1.55 -6.24
N TRP A 95 14.85 -2.40 -5.58
CA TRP A 95 14.73 -3.86 -5.65
C TRP A 95 13.31 -4.41 -5.37
N MET A 96 12.56 -3.82 -4.45
CA MET A 96 11.16 -4.19 -4.20
C MET A 96 10.27 -4.05 -5.45
N HIS A 97 10.53 -3.05 -6.30
CA HIS A 97 9.83 -2.82 -7.55
C HIS A 97 10.28 -3.77 -8.66
N ALA A 98 11.47 -4.34 -8.54
CA ALA A 98 12.00 -5.33 -9.49
C ALA A 98 11.61 -6.77 -9.13
N LEU A 99 11.26 -7.04 -7.86
CA LEU A 99 10.85 -8.36 -7.39
C LEU A 99 9.49 -8.80 -7.94
N PHE A 100 8.57 -7.86 -8.14
CA PHE A 100 7.18 -8.16 -8.49
C PHE A 100 6.81 -7.51 -9.82
N SER A 101 6.31 -8.32 -10.76
CA SER A 101 5.76 -7.83 -12.03
C SER A 101 4.35 -7.27 -11.88
N GLN A 102 3.62 -7.68 -10.85
CA GLN A 102 2.22 -7.32 -10.63
C GLN A 102 1.90 -7.35 -9.13
N VAL A 103 1.11 -6.36 -8.70
CA VAL A 103 0.60 -6.27 -7.33
C VAL A 103 -0.88 -5.95 -7.41
N GLU A 104 -1.71 -6.85 -6.87
CA GLU A 104 -3.16 -6.70 -6.86
C GLU A 104 -3.66 -6.47 -5.44
N VAL A 105 -4.57 -5.51 -5.28
CA VAL A 105 -5.18 -5.18 -4.01
C VAL A 105 -6.69 -5.35 -4.16
N PHE A 106 -7.26 -6.17 -3.29
CA PHE A 106 -8.69 -6.41 -3.20
C PHE A 106 -9.23 -5.79 -1.91
N LEU A 107 -10.24 -4.92 -2.02
CA LEU A 107 -10.98 -4.41 -0.88
C LEU A 107 -12.37 -5.04 -0.89
N ASN A 108 -12.71 -5.80 0.16
CA ASN A 108 -13.97 -6.55 0.24
C ASN A 108 -14.25 -7.37 -1.04
N ASN A 109 -13.24 -8.14 -1.48
CA ASN A 109 -13.29 -8.97 -2.70
C ASN A 109 -13.47 -8.18 -4.01
N LYS A 110 -13.38 -6.84 -3.99
CA LYS A 110 -13.38 -6.01 -5.18
C LYS A 110 -11.95 -5.57 -5.50
N LEU A 111 -11.49 -5.89 -6.71
CA LEU A 111 -10.21 -5.40 -7.21
C LEU A 111 -10.24 -3.87 -7.29
N VAL A 112 -9.30 -3.22 -6.62
CA VAL A 112 -9.12 -1.75 -6.67
C VAL A 112 -7.88 -1.33 -7.43
N THR A 113 -6.98 -2.27 -7.75
CA THR A 113 -5.84 -2.00 -8.62
C THR A 113 -6.33 -1.79 -10.07
N PRO A 114 -5.84 -0.75 -10.77
CA PRO A 114 -6.15 -0.57 -12.18
C PRO A 114 -5.59 -1.72 -13.04
N ILE A 115 -6.33 -2.09 -14.09
CA ILE A 115 -6.06 -3.25 -14.98
C ILE A 115 -4.74 -3.13 -15.77
N LYS A 116 -4.06 -1.98 -15.70
CA LYS A 116 -2.76 -1.82 -16.35
C LYS A 116 -1.70 -2.48 -15.49
N HIS A 117 -0.98 -3.44 -16.06
CA HIS A 117 0.31 -3.96 -15.56
C HIS A 117 1.30 -2.79 -15.38
N SER A 118 1.14 -2.03 -14.32
CA SER A 118 2.07 -0.98 -13.95
C SER A 118 3.18 -1.69 -13.21
N ILE A 119 4.23 -2.05 -13.94
CA ILE A 119 5.50 -2.40 -13.31
C ILE A 119 5.82 -1.25 -12.35
N PRO A 120 5.97 -1.51 -11.04
CA PRO A 120 6.11 -0.45 -10.05
C PRO A 120 7.29 0.50 -10.35
N LEU A 121 8.28 0.06 -11.14
CA LEU A 121 9.40 0.89 -11.59
C LEU A 121 8.97 1.97 -12.61
N ALA A 122 8.14 1.62 -13.59
CA ALA A 122 7.78 2.53 -14.69
C ALA A 122 6.85 3.67 -14.25
N SER A 123 6.07 3.48 -13.18
CA SER A 123 5.21 4.51 -12.60
C SER A 123 5.96 5.53 -11.76
N VAL A 124 7.07 5.14 -11.11
CA VAL A 124 7.92 6.06 -10.33
C VAL A 124 8.50 7.13 -11.25
N TYR A 125 9.16 6.72 -12.35
CA TYR A 125 9.73 7.66 -13.33
C TYR A 125 8.69 8.50 -14.09
N ARG A 126 7.40 8.13 -14.06
CA ARG A 126 6.33 8.85 -14.75
C ARG A 126 5.81 10.06 -13.96
N ASN A 127 6.05 10.10 -12.65
CA ASN A 127 5.49 11.10 -11.74
C ASN A 127 6.51 12.15 -11.27
N ASP A 128 7.77 12.07 -11.70
CA ASP A 128 8.78 13.08 -11.40
C ASP A 128 8.76 14.19 -12.47
N PRO A 129 8.43 15.45 -12.12
CA PRO A 129 8.45 16.57 -13.06
C PRO A 129 9.87 17.13 -13.31
N GLU A 130 10.91 16.56 -12.70
CA GLU A 130 12.31 17.00 -12.81
C GLU A 130 13.22 16.06 -13.63
N LEU A 131 12.63 15.26 -14.53
CA LEU A 131 13.34 14.58 -15.62
C LEU A 131 12.76 15.00 -16.98
#